data_AF-A0A139D1X6-F1
#
_entry.id   AF-A0A139D1X6-F1
#
_cell.length_a   1.000
_cell.length_b   1.000
_cell.length_c   1.000
_cell.angle_alpha   90.00
_cell.angle_beta   90.00
_cell.angle_gamma   90.00
#
_symmetry.space_group_name_H-M   'P 1'
#
loop_
_entity.id
_entity.type
_entity.pdbx_description
1 polymer ?
#
loop_
_entity_poly.entity_id
_entity_poly.type
_entity_poly.pdbx_seq_one_letter_code
_entity_poly.pdbx_strand_id
1 'polypeptide(L)'
;MLKTADIVVITKGDIVSQAEREVFASRVSTVNPDAMVMNVNGLTGQGAFEFSTLLYDEEDHIDTVTGKKLRFSMPSAMCSYCLGETRIGAEHQLGNVRKIELGDE
;
A
#
# COMPACT_ATOMS: atom_id res chain seq x y z
N MET A 1 0.99 -8.56 -7.54
CA MET A 1 0.45 -7.55 -6.60
C MET A 1 -0.37 -8.20 -5.49
N LEU A 2 -1.46 -8.95 -5.77
CA LEU A 2 -2.26 -9.57 -4.70
C LEU A 2 -1.46 -10.55 -3.81
N LYS A 3 -0.65 -11.44 -4.40
CA LYS A 3 0.19 -12.43 -3.66
C LYS A 3 1.28 -11.83 -2.77
N THR A 4 1.59 -10.54 -2.95
CA THR A 4 2.67 -9.85 -2.23
C THR A 4 2.11 -8.74 -1.34
N ALA A 5 0.79 -8.63 -1.25
CA ALA A 5 0.13 -7.65 -0.39
C ALA A 5 0.13 -8.17 1.05
N ASP A 6 0.36 -7.28 2.00
CA ASP A 6 0.22 -7.56 3.43
C ASP A 6 -1.23 -7.40 3.89
N ILE A 7 -1.93 -6.42 3.30
CA ILE A 7 -3.33 -6.13 3.60
C ILE A 7 -4.11 -6.06 2.29
N VAL A 8 -5.24 -6.75 2.22
CA VAL A 8 -6.20 -6.69 1.12
C VAL A 8 -7.50 -6.09 1.63
N VAL A 9 -7.78 -4.87 1.19
CA VAL A 9 -9.00 -4.15 1.54
C VAL A 9 -10.02 -4.32 0.41
N ILE A 10 -11.11 -5.03 0.70
CA ILE A 10 -12.24 -5.23 -0.21
C ILE A 10 -13.23 -4.09 0.02
N THR A 11 -13.47 -3.29 -1.03
CA THR A 11 -14.40 -2.16 -0.97
C THR A 11 -15.65 -2.40 -1.81
N LYS A 12 -16.67 -1.56 -1.64
CA LYS A 12 -17.94 -1.63 -2.37
C LYS A 12 -18.64 -2.99 -2.27
N GLY A 13 -18.46 -3.71 -1.16
CA GLY A 13 -19.12 -5.01 -0.96
C GLY A 13 -20.64 -4.92 -0.81
N ASP A 14 -21.19 -3.72 -0.69
CA ASP A 14 -22.62 -3.43 -0.61
C ASP A 14 -23.36 -3.59 -1.95
N ILE A 15 -22.66 -3.60 -3.09
CA ILE A 15 -23.28 -3.78 -4.40
C ILE A 15 -23.48 -5.25 -4.80
N VAL A 16 -22.98 -6.16 -3.97
CA VAL A 16 -23.02 -7.61 -4.21
C VAL A 16 -23.74 -8.32 -3.08
N SER A 17 -24.18 -9.56 -3.34
CA SER A 17 -24.82 -10.38 -2.31
C SER A 17 -23.85 -10.78 -1.19
N GLN A 18 -24.38 -11.08 -0.01
CA GLN A 18 -23.56 -11.55 1.12
C GLN A 18 -22.72 -12.78 0.73
N ALA A 19 -23.33 -13.74 0.03
CA ALA A 19 -22.63 -14.95 -0.43
C ALA A 19 -21.46 -14.62 -1.36
N GLU A 20 -21.62 -13.66 -2.27
CA GLU A 20 -20.54 -13.23 -3.15
C GLU A 20 -19.40 -12.56 -2.38
N ARG A 21 -19.70 -11.75 -1.36
CA ARG A 21 -18.65 -11.15 -0.50
C ARG A 21 -17.82 -12.21 0.19
N GLU A 22 -18.49 -13.20 0.79
CA GLU A 22 -17.83 -14.29 1.51
C GLU A 22 -17.00 -15.19 0.57
N VAL A 23 -17.57 -15.55 -0.59
CA VAL A 23 -16.85 -16.32 -1.62
C VAL A 23 -15.64 -15.55 -2.15
N PHE A 24 -15.77 -14.25 -2.38
CA PHE A 24 -14.66 -13.41 -2.85
C PHE A 24 -13.55 -13.33 -1.81
N ALA A 25 -13.89 -13.05 -0.54
CA ALA A 25 -12.91 -13.02 0.55
C ALA A 25 -12.20 -14.37 0.71
N SER A 26 -12.93 -15.49 0.66
CA SER A 26 -12.35 -16.83 0.72
C SER A 26 -11.37 -17.11 -0.44
N ARG A 27 -11.73 -16.68 -1.66
CA ARG A 27 -10.82 -16.80 -2.81
C ARG A 27 -9.58 -15.95 -2.67
N VAL A 28 -9.70 -14.74 -2.14
CA VAL A 28 -8.54 -13.87 -1.84
C VAL A 28 -7.60 -14.57 -0.85
N SER A 29 -8.12 -15.07 0.27
CA SER A 29 -7.32 -15.80 1.27
C SER A 29 -6.71 -17.09 0.72
N THR A 30 -7.35 -17.74 -0.25
CA THR A 30 -6.77 -18.92 -0.92
C THR A 30 -5.58 -18.52 -1.80
N VAL A 31 -5.63 -17.36 -2.46
CA VAL A 31 -4.56 -16.89 -3.34
C VAL A 31 -3.39 -16.28 -2.56
N ASN A 32 -3.68 -15.59 -1.46
CA ASN A 32 -2.68 -15.04 -0.53
C ASN A 32 -3.09 -15.33 0.92
N PRO A 33 -2.64 -16.47 1.49
CA PRO A 33 -2.96 -16.85 2.87
C PRO A 33 -2.34 -15.94 3.92
N ASP A 34 -1.24 -15.26 3.59
CA ASP A 34 -0.49 -14.41 4.52
C ASP A 34 -1.06 -12.99 4.62
N ALA A 35 -1.92 -12.59 3.68
CA ALA A 35 -2.54 -11.27 3.69
C ALA A 35 -3.70 -11.19 4.70
N MET A 36 -3.75 -10.08 5.43
CA MET A 36 -4.93 -9.70 6.19
C MET A 36 -6.03 -9.21 5.25
N VAL A 37 -7.16 -9.93 5.20
CA VAL A 37 -8.30 -9.58 4.35
C VAL A 37 -9.37 -8.89 5.19
N MET A 38 -9.79 -7.69 4.79
CA MET A 38 -10.86 -6.95 5.48
C MET A 38 -11.77 -6.21 4.50
N ASN A 39 -12.99 -5.88 4.96
CA ASN A 39 -13.96 -5.14 4.18
C ASN A 39 -14.04 -3.69 4.67
N VAL A 40 -13.97 -2.74 3.75
CA VAL A 40 -14.11 -1.31 4.06
C VAL A 40 -15.15 -0.67 3.14
N ASN A 41 -16.03 0.15 3.69
CA ASN A 41 -16.95 0.96 2.89
C ASN A 41 -16.56 2.43 2.97
N GLY A 42 -16.11 2.99 1.84
CA GLY A 42 -15.69 4.39 1.75
C GLY A 42 -16.84 5.40 1.85
N LEU A 43 -18.10 5.00 1.65
CA LEU A 43 -19.27 5.89 1.81
C LEU A 43 -19.73 5.98 3.26
N THR A 44 -19.77 4.86 3.98
CA THR A 44 -20.25 4.81 5.37
C THR A 44 -19.13 4.89 6.39
N GLY A 45 -17.87 4.74 5.98
CA GLY A 45 -16.71 4.65 6.87
C GLY A 45 -16.57 3.31 7.58
N GLN A 46 -17.41 2.32 7.28
CA GLN A 46 -17.34 1.01 7.93
C GLN A 46 -15.97 0.37 7.68
N GLY A 47 -15.34 -0.13 8.76
CA GLY A 47 -14.02 -0.76 8.70
C GLY A 47 -12.84 0.22 8.55
N ALA A 48 -13.09 1.52 8.36
CA ALA A 48 -12.03 2.51 8.17
C ALA A 48 -11.22 2.74 9.45
N PHE A 49 -11.88 2.73 10.61
CA PHE A 49 -11.19 2.89 11.90
C PHE A 49 -10.23 1.72 12.16
N GLU A 50 -10.70 0.47 12.05
CA GLU A 50 -9.84 -0.72 12.21
C GLU A 50 -8.69 -0.74 11.20
N PHE A 51 -8.97 -0.36 9.94
CA PHE A 51 -7.92 -0.27 8.93
C PHE A 51 -6.87 0.80 9.28
N SER A 52 -7.29 1.93 9.85
CA SER A 52 -6.36 2.99 10.26
C SER A 52 -5.43 2.54 11.38
N THR A 53 -5.91 1.75 12.34
CA THR A 53 -5.11 1.21 13.45
C THR A 53 -4.07 0.21 12.97
N LEU A 54 -4.26 -0.41 11.80
CA LEU A 54 -3.28 -1.31 11.18
C LEU A 54 -2.20 -0.57 10.39
N LEU A 55 -2.49 0.65 9.92
CA LEU A 55 -1.57 1.45 9.10
C LEU A 55 -0.75 2.44 9.93
N TYR A 56 -1.33 2.95 11.01
CA TYR A 56 -0.76 4.01 11.80
C TYR A 56 -0.64 3.58 13.26
N ASP A 57 0.58 3.68 13.76
CA ASP A 57 0.90 3.55 15.18
C ASP A 57 1.42 4.90 15.67
N GLU A 58 0.83 5.42 16.74
CA GLU A 58 1.19 6.72 17.30
C GLU A 58 2.59 6.70 17.93
N GLU A 59 3.08 5.53 18.35
CA GLU A 59 4.43 5.37 18.88
C GLU A 59 5.51 5.35 17.79
N ASP A 60 5.14 5.00 16.54
CA ASP A 60 6.07 4.87 15.41
C ASP A 60 6.08 6.15 14.55
N HIS A 61 6.51 7.26 15.16
CA HIS A 61 6.59 8.56 14.50
C HIS A 61 7.67 8.58 13.41
N ILE A 62 7.26 8.69 12.13
CA ILE A 62 8.17 8.74 10.99
C ILE A 62 8.39 10.19 10.55
N ASP A 63 9.45 10.83 11.06
CA ASP A 63 9.86 12.18 10.62
C ASP A 63 10.47 12.18 9.20
N THR A 64 11.16 11.10 8.83
CA THR A 64 11.77 10.96 7.51
C THR A 64 11.86 9.51 7.07
N VAL A 65 11.73 9.33 5.76
CA VAL A 65 11.95 8.04 5.09
C VAL A 65 13.39 7.91 4.57
N THR A 66 14.21 8.97 4.67
CA THR A 66 15.62 8.96 4.24
C THR A 66 16.42 7.98 5.10
N GLY A 67 17.22 7.12 4.47
CA GLY A 67 17.96 6.04 5.12
C GLY A 67 17.15 4.75 5.34
N LYS A 68 15.82 4.77 5.13
CA LYS A 68 14.99 3.55 5.13
C LYS A 68 15.13 2.81 3.79
N LYS A 69 14.65 1.56 3.77
CA LYS A 69 14.64 0.71 2.57
C LYS A 69 13.22 0.25 2.24
N LEU A 70 12.89 0.28 0.95
CA LEU A 70 11.66 -0.31 0.42
C LEU A 70 11.76 -1.84 0.44
N ARG A 71 10.65 -2.49 0.79
CA ARG A 71 10.54 -3.96 0.76
C ARG A 71 10.65 -4.53 -0.66
N PHE A 72 10.20 -3.76 -1.66
CA PHE A 72 10.26 -4.10 -3.07
C PHE A 72 10.81 -2.90 -3.86
N SER A 73 11.48 -3.17 -4.98
CA SER A 73 11.91 -2.10 -5.88
C SER A 73 10.71 -1.28 -6.37
N MET A 74 10.84 0.05 -6.42
CA MET A 74 9.83 0.97 -6.95
C MET A 74 9.26 0.46 -8.29
N PRO A 75 7.96 0.18 -8.39
CA PRO A 75 7.34 -0.20 -9.64
C PRO A 75 7.12 1.05 -10.52
N SER A 76 7.84 1.10 -11.64
CA SER A 76 7.42 1.81 -12.86
C SER A 76 7.20 3.33 -12.76
N ALA A 77 8.27 4.10 -12.57
CA ALA A 77 8.39 5.52 -12.98
C ALA A 77 9.84 6.01 -12.76
N MET A 78 10.82 5.15 -13.01
CA MET A 78 12.20 5.37 -12.60
C MET A 78 13.11 5.46 -13.83
N CYS A 79 14.11 6.32 -13.74
CA CYS A 79 15.29 6.30 -14.59
C CYS A 79 15.90 4.88 -14.63
N SER A 80 16.44 4.44 -15.77
CA SER A 80 17.09 3.13 -15.91
C SER A 80 18.19 2.90 -14.87
N TYR A 81 18.85 3.95 -14.38
CA TYR A 81 19.86 3.88 -13.32
C TYR A 81 19.28 3.62 -11.93
N CYS A 82 18.04 4.05 -11.67
CA CYS A 82 17.37 3.86 -10.38
C CYS A 82 16.51 2.59 -10.36
N LEU A 83 16.39 1.88 -11.48
CA LEU A 83 15.62 0.66 -11.58
C LEU A 83 16.20 -0.40 -10.63
N GLY A 84 15.40 -0.85 -9.66
CA GLY A 84 15.83 -1.83 -8.66
C GLY A 84 16.42 -1.24 -7.38
N GLU A 85 16.61 0.08 -7.29
CA GLU A 85 17.05 0.72 -6.04
C GLU A 85 15.92 0.65 -5.00
N THR A 86 16.28 0.27 -3.78
CA THR A 86 15.36 0.14 -2.64
C THR A 86 15.71 1.10 -1.51
N ARG A 87 16.92 1.66 -1.49
CA ARG A 87 17.33 2.66 -0.49
C ARG A 87 16.72 4.01 -0.80
N ILE A 88 16.17 4.65 0.22
CA ILE A 88 15.53 5.96 0.08
C ILE A 88 16.52 7.03 0.53
N GLY A 89 16.89 7.93 -0.39
CA GLY A 89 17.79 9.04 -0.11
C GLY A 89 18.23 9.74 -1.38
N ALA A 90 18.55 11.03 -1.31
CA ALA A 90 19.04 11.81 -2.46
C ALA A 90 20.41 11.32 -2.94
N GLU A 91 21.22 10.81 -2.01
CA GLU A 91 22.53 10.21 -2.23
C GLU A 91 22.51 8.92 -3.05
N HIS A 92 21.34 8.28 -3.18
CA HIS A 92 21.14 7.05 -3.95
C HIS A 92 20.56 7.33 -5.34
N GLN A 93 20.28 8.59 -5.68
CA GLN A 93 19.75 8.98 -6.97
C GLN A 93 20.90 9.14 -7.99
N LEU A 94 20.70 8.64 -9.20
CA LEU A 94 21.70 8.66 -10.26
C LEU A 94 21.19 9.39 -11.51
N GLY A 95 22.05 10.23 -12.09
CA GLY A 95 21.76 10.97 -13.32
C GLY A 95 20.97 12.27 -13.09
N ASN A 96 20.31 12.75 -14.15
CA ASN A 96 19.52 13.98 -14.09
C ASN A 96 18.13 13.69 -13.50
N VAL A 97 17.94 14.07 -12.24
CA VAL A 97 16.66 13.93 -11.56
C VAL A 97 15.83 15.19 -11.75
N ARG A 98 14.62 15.05 -12.30
CA ARG A 98 13.60 16.10 -12.24
C ARG A 98 12.59 15.72 -11.17
N LYS A 99 12.54 16.51 -10.10
CA LYS A 99 11.55 16.32 -9.05
C LYS A 99 10.22 16.90 -9.51
N ILE A 100 9.12 16.26 -9.12
CA ILE A 100 7.80 16.83 -9.30
C ILE A 100 7.67 17.99 -8.32
N GLU A 101 7.31 19.17 -8.82
CA GLU A 101 6.94 20.29 -7.96
C GLU A 101 5.50 20.03 -7.50
N LEU A 102 5.36 19.42 -6.33
CA LEU A 102 4.10 19.44 -5.59
C LEU A 102 4.03 20.87 -5.05
N GLY A 103 3.26 21.75 -5.69
CA GLY A 103 3.22 23.16 -5.33
C GLY A 103 3.06 23.34 -3.81
N ASP A 104 3.97 24.10 -3.21
CA ASP A 104 3.85 24.49 -1.81
C ASP A 104 2.96 25.75 -1.74
N GLU A 105 1.64 25.52 -1.60
CA GLU A 105 0.71 26.36 -0.84
C GLU A 105 -0.17 25.47 0.05
#